data_AF-A0A9Q9INM4-F1
#
_entry.id   AF-A0A9Q9INM4-F1
#
_cell.length_a   1.000
_cell.length_b   1.000
_cell.length_c   1.000
_cell.angle_alpha   90.00
_cell.angle_beta   90.00
_cell.angle_gamma   90.00
#
_symmetry.space_group_name_H-M   'P 1'
#
loop_
_entity.id
_entity.type
_entity.pdbx_description
1 polymer ?
#
loop_
_entity_poly.entity_id
_entity_poly.type
_entity_poly.pdbx_seq_one_letter_code
_entity_poly.pdbx_strand_id
1 'polypeptide(L)'
;MGAAAGAALTAHRGPRGAVRGALLGAAALAAVDTVARARQRPDEIPAVWSRIAASGAIAAPAGWVAGKAGASPLAVGVAGGAIAGAMGIRPEKVALGPVVGLAVGAALRGRPPAQVAAASVVAFRTLSQLLFREPQVTLVAGKAPAGRLPFVVPLEARTRYVGTGYVRALAEATGGVYREAAPDVGIVASLDALHGPDFDPAAVDPLVREFYEHTTRFTLDIVPRWRPWVRPGYLLYRTLVARPLGQANVPMNLREAQQGVHSRIDTISDPDTAVVSTRGWIRSYATTGEPIYVGVYTTYRHDDRGYVSVGFPLPQANFTATLAPRQRPDGGLRLTSRGDGQTGHYLSYIDPTSRDLSTLAVHGFTESLDVYVTAGELRADHAFTLFGLPFLTLEYRITRKPAADR
;
A
#
# COMPACT_ATOMS: atom_id res chain seq x y z
N MET A 1 28.00 -3.16 17.01
CA MET A 1 27.40 -1.81 16.87
C MET A 1 27.82 -0.88 18.01
N GLY A 2 27.50 -1.18 19.27
CA GLY A 2 27.78 -0.31 20.41
C GLY A 2 29.26 0.10 20.56
N ALA A 3 30.19 -0.84 20.38
CA ALA A 3 31.62 -0.57 20.42
C ALA A 3 32.08 0.45 19.37
N ALA A 4 31.67 0.25 18.11
CA ALA A 4 32.00 1.16 17.01
C ALA A 4 31.43 2.57 17.24
N ALA A 5 30.17 2.63 17.71
CA ALA A 5 29.54 3.90 18.06
C ALA A 5 30.30 4.63 19.18
N GLY A 6 30.60 3.91 20.26
CA GLY A 6 31.31 4.46 21.41
C GLY A 6 32.70 4.99 21.05
N ALA A 7 33.47 4.23 20.26
CA ALA A 7 34.77 4.68 19.73
C ALA A 7 34.62 5.94 18.87
N ALA A 8 33.66 5.97 17.94
CA ALA A 8 33.43 7.10 17.04
C ALA A 8 33.06 8.38 17.82
N LEU A 9 32.21 8.26 18.85
CA LEU A 9 31.77 9.40 19.68
C LEU A 9 32.90 9.99 20.53
N THR A 10 33.89 9.20 20.92
CA THR A 10 35.00 9.61 21.80
C THR A 10 36.35 9.73 21.11
N ALA A 11 36.44 9.47 19.80
CA ALA A 11 37.70 9.50 19.04
C ALA A 11 38.47 10.83 19.15
N HIS A 12 37.76 11.95 19.31
CA HIS A 12 38.36 13.28 19.54
C HIS A 12 39.18 13.40 20.84
N ARG A 13 39.04 12.44 21.78
CA ARG A 13 39.79 12.37 23.05
C ARG A 13 41.06 11.51 22.96
N GLY A 14 41.47 11.14 21.74
CA GLY A 14 42.63 10.29 21.51
C GLY A 14 42.37 8.79 21.67
N PRO A 15 43.40 7.93 21.47
CA PRO A 15 43.24 6.49 21.35
C PRO A 15 42.71 5.82 22.63
N ARG A 16 43.18 6.25 23.81
CA ARG A 16 42.66 5.77 25.10
C ARG A 16 41.19 6.13 25.31
N GLY A 17 40.79 7.32 24.85
CA GLY A 17 39.39 7.76 24.86
C GLY A 17 38.51 6.93 23.94
N ALA A 18 39.01 6.57 22.75
CA ALA A 18 38.32 5.68 21.81
C ALA A 18 38.11 4.27 22.37
N VAL A 19 39.14 3.67 22.99
CA VAL A 19 39.06 2.33 23.62
C VAL A 19 38.04 2.33 24.77
N ARG A 20 38.11 3.31 25.68
CA ARG A 20 37.13 3.45 26.77
C ARG A 20 35.72 3.67 26.22
N GLY A 21 35.58 4.50 25.20
CA GLY A 21 34.31 4.72 24.49
C GLY A 21 33.75 3.44 23.91
N ALA A 22 34.58 2.62 23.26
CA ALA A 22 34.16 1.33 22.72
C ALA A 22 33.61 0.39 23.78
N LEU A 23 34.30 0.25 24.92
CA LEU A 23 33.84 -0.61 26.02
C LEU A 23 32.51 -0.11 26.59
N LEU A 24 32.40 1.19 26.87
CA LEU A 24 31.17 1.78 27.40
C LEU A 24 30.00 1.70 26.41
N GLY A 25 30.25 1.98 25.13
CA GLY A 25 29.24 1.90 24.08
C GLY A 25 28.76 0.46 23.84
N ALA A 26 29.65 -0.52 23.93
CA ALA A 26 29.30 -1.94 23.87
C ALA A 26 28.41 -2.33 25.05
N ALA A 27 28.81 -2.00 26.28
CA ALA A 27 28.06 -2.30 27.49
C ALA A 27 26.67 -1.63 27.49
N ALA A 28 26.59 -0.35 27.11
CA ALA A 28 25.34 0.39 27.07
C ALA A 28 24.36 -0.19 26.04
N LEU A 29 24.81 -0.48 24.82
CA LEU A 29 23.93 -1.04 23.80
C LEU A 29 23.53 -2.48 24.12
N ALA A 30 24.42 -3.27 24.73
CA ALA A 30 24.10 -4.61 25.22
C ALA A 30 23.01 -4.55 26.29
N ALA A 31 23.15 -3.66 27.29
CA ALA A 31 22.12 -3.48 28.31
C ALA A 31 20.77 -3.06 27.72
N VAL A 32 20.78 -2.12 26.76
CA VAL A 32 19.58 -1.70 26.03
C VAL A 32 18.92 -2.87 25.30
N ASP A 33 19.69 -3.67 24.56
CA ASP A 33 19.15 -4.83 23.84
C ASP A 33 18.63 -5.90 24.82
N THR A 34 19.39 -6.25 25.87
CA THR A 34 18.97 -7.22 26.88
C THR A 34 17.64 -6.84 27.52
N VAL A 35 17.47 -5.58 27.93
CA VAL A 35 16.22 -5.11 28.53
C VAL A 35 15.07 -5.10 27.49
N ALA A 36 15.35 -4.75 26.24
CA ALA A 36 14.34 -4.76 25.19
C ALA A 36 13.87 -6.19 24.86
N ARG A 37 14.80 -7.15 24.77
CA ARG A 37 14.52 -8.56 24.50
C ARG A 37 13.79 -9.23 25.65
N ALA A 38 14.15 -8.92 26.90
CA ALA A 38 13.47 -9.45 28.08
C ALA A 38 11.98 -9.04 28.16
N ARG A 39 11.59 -7.94 27.50
CA ARG A 39 10.21 -7.45 27.46
C ARG A 39 9.47 -7.75 26.16
N GLN A 40 10.15 -8.31 25.15
CA GLN A 40 9.61 -8.55 23.82
C GLN A 40 8.72 -9.81 23.84
N ARG A 41 7.48 -9.69 23.34
CA ARG A 41 6.60 -10.86 23.16
C ARG A 41 6.90 -11.58 21.85
N PRO A 42 6.43 -12.83 21.67
CA PRO A 42 6.46 -13.50 20.38
C PRO A 42 5.86 -12.60 19.28
N ASP A 43 6.50 -12.60 18.11
CA ASP A 43 6.09 -11.84 16.90
C ASP A 43 6.08 -10.30 17.01
N GLU A 44 6.53 -9.73 18.14
CA GLU A 44 6.79 -8.29 18.25
C GLU A 44 8.18 -7.93 17.71
N ILE A 45 8.37 -6.68 17.31
CA ILE A 45 9.70 -6.12 17.04
C ILE A 45 10.26 -5.46 18.32
N PRO A 46 11.60 -5.32 18.46
CA PRO A 46 12.20 -4.69 19.62
C PRO A 46 11.61 -3.30 19.93
N ALA A 47 11.55 -2.99 21.22
CA ALA A 47 10.95 -1.76 21.72
C ALA A 47 11.51 -0.51 21.03
N VAL A 48 10.66 0.52 20.85
CA VAL A 48 10.98 1.73 20.09
C VAL A 48 12.27 2.41 20.59
N TRP A 49 12.43 2.56 21.91
CA TRP A 49 13.61 3.18 22.50
C TRP A 49 14.92 2.44 22.19
N SER A 50 14.88 1.10 22.15
CA SER A 50 16.04 0.28 21.78
C SER A 50 16.39 0.48 20.30
N ARG A 51 15.40 0.51 19.42
CA ARG A 51 15.60 0.79 17.99
C ARG A 51 16.12 2.21 17.73
N ILE A 52 15.69 3.20 18.52
CA ILE A 52 16.21 4.58 18.46
C ILE A 52 17.68 4.60 18.87
N ALA A 53 18.03 3.94 19.99
CA ALA A 53 19.41 3.85 20.46
C ALA A 53 20.32 3.16 19.42
N ALA A 54 19.87 2.04 18.85
CA ALA A 54 20.59 1.34 17.78
C ALA A 54 20.78 2.22 16.54
N SER A 55 19.76 3.00 16.14
CA SER A 55 19.85 3.92 15.00
C SER A 55 20.91 5.01 15.22
N GLY A 56 20.98 5.58 16.43
CA GLY A 56 22.04 6.52 16.81
C GLY A 56 23.43 5.87 16.80
N ALA A 57 23.53 4.63 17.28
CA ALA A 57 24.77 3.87 17.28
C ALA A 57 25.28 3.56 15.86
N ILE A 58 24.37 3.30 14.91
CA ILE A 58 24.72 3.12 13.48
C ILE A 58 25.18 4.44 12.84
N ALA A 59 24.55 5.56 13.21
CA ALA A 59 24.85 6.87 12.64
C ALA A 59 26.21 7.43 13.10
N ALA A 60 26.66 7.12 14.32
CA ALA A 60 27.86 7.73 14.89
C ALA A 60 29.15 7.43 14.09
N PRO A 61 29.45 6.17 13.69
CA PRO A 61 30.60 5.88 12.84
C PRO A 61 30.54 6.56 11.47
N ALA A 62 29.36 6.63 10.85
CA ALA A 62 29.18 7.32 9.58
C ALA A 62 29.50 8.82 9.71
N GLY A 63 29.03 9.46 10.78
CA GLY A 63 29.37 10.85 11.10
C GLY A 63 30.87 11.06 11.35
N TRP A 64 31.54 10.11 12.00
CA TRP A 64 32.99 10.16 12.20
C TRP A 64 33.77 10.10 10.88
N VAL A 65 33.40 9.17 9.99
CA VAL A 65 34.00 9.06 8.64
C VAL A 65 33.76 10.33 7.83
N ALA A 66 32.54 10.86 7.83
CA ALA A 66 32.21 12.11 7.12
C ALA A 66 33.04 13.29 7.66
N GLY A 67 33.22 13.39 8.97
CA GLY A 67 34.09 14.40 9.57
C GLY A 67 35.56 14.25 9.18
N LYS A 68 36.07 13.02 9.04
CA LYS A 68 37.43 12.76 8.52
C LYS A 68 37.57 13.16 7.05
N ALA A 69 36.49 13.11 6.28
CA ALA A 69 36.43 13.59 4.90
C ALA A 69 36.20 15.12 4.79
N GLY A 70 36.21 15.86 5.90
CA GLY A 70 36.07 17.32 5.90
C GLY A 70 34.64 17.85 5.97
N ALA A 71 33.63 16.99 6.15
CA ALA A 71 32.25 17.44 6.27
C ALA A 71 32.03 18.24 7.57
N SER A 72 31.37 19.40 7.45
CA SER A 72 31.04 20.22 8.61
C SER A 72 29.97 19.54 9.48
N PRO A 73 29.93 19.83 10.80
CA PRO A 73 28.87 19.32 11.68
C PRO A 73 27.46 19.64 11.17
N LEU A 74 27.27 20.83 10.57
CA LEU A 74 26.00 21.22 9.96
C LEU A 74 25.62 20.31 8.79
N ALA A 75 26.56 20.06 7.87
CA ALA A 75 26.34 19.18 6.72
C ALA A 75 26.03 17.74 7.16
N VAL A 76 26.76 17.24 8.16
CA VAL A 76 26.53 15.91 8.73
C VAL A 76 25.16 15.81 9.42
N GLY A 77 24.74 16.86 10.13
CA GLY A 77 23.40 16.92 10.73
C GLY A 77 22.30 16.84 9.68
N VAL A 78 22.35 17.70 8.66
CA VAL A 78 21.37 17.72 7.55
C VAL A 78 21.34 16.38 6.82
N ALA A 79 22.49 15.82 6.47
CA ALA A 79 22.57 14.52 5.78
C ALA A 79 22.03 13.37 6.63
N GLY A 80 22.41 13.30 7.92
CA GLY A 80 21.93 12.28 8.84
C GLY A 80 20.42 12.35 9.04
N GLY A 81 19.88 13.56 9.19
CA GLY A 81 18.44 13.82 9.24
C GLY A 81 17.73 13.41 7.95
N ALA A 82 18.27 13.78 6.78
CA ALA A 82 17.71 13.44 5.47
C ALA A 82 17.63 11.92 5.24
N ILE A 83 18.71 11.19 5.53
CA ILE A 83 18.75 9.73 5.41
C ILE A 83 17.72 9.09 6.35
N ALA A 84 17.68 9.52 7.62
CA ALA A 84 16.71 8.99 8.57
C ALA A 84 15.26 9.29 8.16
N GLY A 85 15.01 10.48 7.60
CA GLY A 85 13.74 10.90 7.02
C GLY A 85 13.30 10.02 5.85
N ALA A 86 14.20 9.80 4.89
CA ALA A 86 13.95 8.98 3.70
C ALA A 86 13.53 7.54 4.06
N MET A 87 14.10 6.95 5.12
CA MET A 87 13.71 5.62 5.60
C MET A 87 12.30 5.56 6.20
N GLY A 88 11.65 6.69 6.49
CA GLY A 88 10.34 6.77 7.13
C GLY A 88 9.14 6.49 6.22
N ILE A 89 9.34 6.37 4.90
CA ILE A 89 8.36 6.15 3.81
C ILE A 89 7.31 7.28 3.67
N ARG A 90 6.90 7.94 4.77
CA ARG A 90 5.94 9.06 4.74
C ARG A 90 6.58 10.36 4.23
N PRO A 91 5.94 11.09 3.29
CA PRO A 91 6.43 12.37 2.80
C PRO A 91 6.75 13.39 3.90
N GLU A 92 5.92 13.45 4.95
CA GLU A 92 6.11 14.34 6.10
C GLU A 92 7.37 13.98 6.89
N LYS A 93 7.69 12.68 7.00
CA LYS A 93 8.93 12.21 7.64
C LYS A 93 10.15 12.52 6.78
N VAL A 94 10.02 12.39 5.44
CA VAL A 94 11.08 12.76 4.50
C VAL A 94 11.39 14.26 4.61
N ALA A 95 10.36 15.11 4.68
CA ALA A 95 10.53 16.56 4.83
C ALA A 95 11.06 16.96 6.22
N LEU A 96 10.59 16.30 7.29
CA LEU A 96 11.02 16.60 8.66
C LEU A 96 12.50 16.26 8.91
N GLY A 97 13.01 15.21 8.28
CA GLY A 97 14.39 14.73 8.45
C GLY A 97 15.46 15.82 8.31
N PRO A 98 15.58 16.47 7.14
CA PRO A 98 16.53 17.56 6.93
C PRO A 98 16.35 18.73 7.89
N VAL A 99 15.11 19.09 8.25
CA VAL A 99 14.81 20.19 9.17
C VAL A 99 15.34 19.89 10.57
N VAL A 100 15.08 18.70 11.10
CA VAL A 100 15.62 18.26 12.39
C VAL A 100 17.15 18.17 12.33
N GLY A 101 17.70 17.63 11.24
CA GLY A 101 19.13 17.54 11.01
C GLY A 101 19.81 18.92 11.01
N LEU A 102 19.20 19.91 10.37
CA LEU A 102 19.67 21.30 10.35
C LEU A 102 19.67 21.90 11.76
N ALA A 103 18.57 21.75 12.51
CA ALA A 103 18.45 22.28 13.86
C ALA A 103 19.49 21.67 14.80
N VAL A 104 19.65 20.34 14.77
CA VAL A 104 20.66 19.64 15.60
C VAL A 104 22.07 20.01 15.16
N GLY A 105 22.34 20.06 13.85
CA GLY A 105 23.64 20.46 13.31
C GLY A 105 24.01 21.89 13.69
N ALA A 106 23.04 22.81 13.72
CA ALA A 106 23.22 24.18 14.16
C ALA A 106 23.46 24.28 15.68
N ALA A 107 22.70 23.53 16.49
CA ALA A 107 22.86 23.51 17.94
C ALA A 107 24.19 22.87 18.40
N LEU A 108 24.73 21.94 17.61
CA LEU A 108 25.94 21.17 17.94
C LEU A 108 27.15 21.53 17.06
N ARG A 109 27.22 22.75 16.48
CA ARG A 109 28.32 23.16 15.58
C ARG A 109 29.73 22.99 16.18
N GLY A 110 29.88 23.13 17.49
CA GLY A 110 31.16 22.94 18.20
C GLY A 110 31.48 21.50 18.60
N ARG A 111 30.63 20.52 18.22
CA ARG A 111 30.79 19.11 18.60
C ARG A 111 31.35 18.28 17.44
N PRO A 112 32.04 17.16 17.74
CA PRO A 112 32.50 16.22 16.73
C PRO A 112 31.35 15.74 15.81
N PRO A 113 31.57 15.63 14.49
CA PRO A 113 30.56 15.16 13.54
C PRO A 113 29.90 13.83 13.89
N ALA A 114 30.62 12.90 14.53
CA ALA A 114 30.07 11.65 15.05
C ALA A 114 28.92 11.86 16.04
N GLN A 115 29.07 12.84 16.95
CA GLN A 115 28.05 13.18 17.94
C GLN A 115 26.84 13.83 17.27
N VAL A 116 27.09 14.69 16.27
CA VAL A 116 26.01 15.36 15.53
C VAL A 116 25.20 14.39 14.69
N ALA A 117 25.83 13.43 14.01
CA ALA A 117 25.12 12.38 13.28
C ALA A 117 24.22 11.54 14.19
N ALA A 118 24.77 11.05 15.32
CA ALA A 118 24.03 10.27 16.30
C ALA A 118 22.85 11.07 16.88
N ALA A 119 23.10 12.31 17.31
CA ALA A 119 22.07 13.18 17.87
C ALA A 119 20.97 13.51 16.85
N SER A 120 21.33 13.77 15.58
CA SER A 120 20.37 14.10 14.53
C SER A 120 19.43 12.93 14.24
N VAL A 121 19.97 11.71 14.13
CA VAL A 121 19.16 10.50 13.92
C VAL A 121 18.29 10.19 15.13
N VAL A 122 18.83 10.28 16.35
CA VAL A 122 18.06 10.03 17.59
C VAL A 122 16.96 11.07 17.76
N ALA A 123 17.25 12.37 17.57
CA ALA A 123 16.28 13.45 17.66
C ALA A 123 15.17 13.27 16.61
N PHE A 124 15.54 13.02 15.34
CA PHE A 124 14.57 12.76 14.29
C PHE A 124 13.69 11.56 14.63
N ARG A 125 14.28 10.42 15.01
CA ARG A 125 13.51 9.20 15.30
C ARG A 125 12.58 9.41 16.50
N THR A 126 13.03 10.13 17.53
CA THR A 126 12.21 10.46 18.71
C THR A 126 11.05 11.38 18.33
N LEU A 127 11.34 12.49 17.64
CA LEU A 127 10.32 13.43 17.19
C LEU A 127 9.32 12.78 16.22
N SER A 128 9.82 11.92 15.32
CA SER A 128 8.99 11.16 14.39
C SER A 128 7.99 10.24 15.11
N GLN A 129 8.38 9.63 16.23
CA GLN A 129 7.46 8.82 17.04
C GLN A 129 6.44 9.67 17.79
N LEU A 130 6.83 10.86 18.24
CA LEU A 130 5.93 11.78 18.95
C LEU A 130 4.88 12.40 18.03
N LEU A 131 5.29 12.83 16.83
CA LEU A 131 4.44 13.52 15.87
C LEU A 131 3.60 12.57 15.00
N PHE A 132 4.11 11.35 14.71
CA PHE A 132 3.45 10.41 13.79
C PHE A 132 3.13 9.09 14.48
N ARG A 133 2.17 9.13 15.40
CA ARG A 133 1.81 8.00 16.28
C ARG A 133 1.02 6.90 15.58
N GLU A 134 0.20 7.24 14.59
CA GLU A 134 -0.69 6.28 13.92
C GLU A 134 0.12 5.28 13.08
N PRO A 135 0.00 3.96 13.31
CA PRO A 135 0.70 2.98 12.50
C PRO A 135 0.17 3.01 11.06
N GLN A 136 1.06 3.00 10.07
CA GLN A 136 0.63 2.94 8.65
C GLN A 136 0.54 1.52 8.13
N VAL A 137 1.22 0.61 8.83
CA VAL A 137 1.20 -0.82 8.55
C VAL A 137 1.13 -1.54 9.90
N THR A 138 0.21 -2.49 10.03
CA THR A 138 0.10 -3.35 11.22
C THR A 138 -0.06 -4.80 10.81
N LEU A 139 0.59 -5.72 11.52
CA LEU A 139 0.30 -7.14 11.40
C LEU A 139 -1.07 -7.42 12.03
N VAL A 140 -2.02 -7.85 11.21
CA VAL A 140 -3.40 -8.18 11.65
C VAL A 140 -3.52 -9.66 11.96
N ALA A 141 -2.81 -10.50 11.22
CA ALA A 141 -2.78 -11.94 11.43
C ALA A 141 -1.45 -12.53 10.97
N GLY A 142 -0.92 -13.48 11.75
CA GLY A 142 0.19 -14.33 11.35
C GLY A 142 -0.29 -15.77 11.24
N LYS A 143 -0.04 -16.41 10.09
CA LYS A 143 -0.40 -17.81 9.80
C LYS A 143 -1.84 -18.17 10.20
N ALA A 144 -2.80 -17.41 9.69
CA ALA A 144 -4.22 -17.65 9.95
C ALA A 144 -4.91 -18.27 8.73
N PRO A 145 -5.87 -19.20 8.92
CA PRO A 145 -6.64 -19.75 7.80
C PRO A 145 -7.52 -18.66 7.17
N ALA A 146 -7.67 -18.71 5.83
CA ALA A 146 -8.38 -17.67 5.06
C ALA A 146 -9.83 -17.41 5.54
N GLY A 147 -10.54 -18.43 6.02
CA GLY A 147 -11.90 -18.28 6.54
C GLY A 147 -12.03 -17.36 7.76
N ARG A 148 -10.93 -17.08 8.48
CA ARG A 148 -10.91 -16.10 9.59
C ARG A 148 -10.65 -14.67 9.12
N LEU A 149 -10.34 -14.49 7.84
CA LEU A 149 -9.99 -13.20 7.22
C LEU A 149 -10.86 -12.99 5.98
N PRO A 150 -12.20 -12.91 6.12
CA PRO A 150 -13.12 -12.81 4.98
C PRO A 150 -12.92 -11.51 4.15
N PHE A 151 -12.26 -10.52 4.73
CA PHE A 151 -11.86 -9.27 4.10
C PHE A 151 -10.59 -9.37 3.25
N VAL A 152 -9.97 -10.55 3.13
CA VAL A 152 -8.83 -10.81 2.24
C VAL A 152 -9.30 -11.71 1.10
N VAL A 153 -8.91 -11.39 -0.13
CA VAL A 153 -9.09 -12.29 -1.28
C VAL A 153 -7.86 -13.20 -1.38
N PRO A 154 -7.96 -14.50 -1.04
CA PRO A 154 -6.80 -15.38 -0.86
C PRO A 154 -6.33 -15.99 -2.19
N LEU A 155 -6.20 -15.16 -3.22
CA LEU A 155 -5.87 -15.58 -4.59
C LEU A 155 -4.55 -14.92 -5.02
N GLU A 156 -3.45 -15.64 -4.90
CA GLU A 156 -2.13 -15.21 -5.36
C GLU A 156 -1.93 -15.44 -6.86
N ALA A 157 -0.89 -14.82 -7.42
CA ALA A 157 -0.28 -15.28 -8.66
C ALA A 157 0.80 -16.33 -8.37
N ARG A 158 0.80 -17.42 -9.13
CA ARG A 158 1.85 -18.46 -9.08
C ARG A 158 3.06 -18.12 -9.94
N THR A 159 2.94 -17.12 -10.80
CA THR A 159 3.99 -16.59 -11.67
C THR A 159 4.53 -15.28 -11.11
N ARG A 160 5.76 -14.91 -11.51
CA ARG A 160 6.35 -13.61 -11.16
C ARG A 160 5.65 -12.42 -11.82
N TYR A 161 4.97 -12.67 -12.94
CA TYR A 161 4.28 -11.66 -13.73
C TYR A 161 2.80 -12.01 -13.84
N VAL A 162 1.95 -11.04 -13.48
CA VAL A 162 0.49 -11.15 -13.55
C VAL A 162 0.03 -10.67 -14.92
N GLY A 163 -0.12 -11.61 -15.85
CA GLY A 163 -0.61 -11.33 -17.19
C GLY A 163 -2.14 -11.39 -17.30
N THR A 164 -2.67 -11.04 -18.47
CA THR A 164 -4.09 -11.17 -18.81
C THR A 164 -4.60 -12.62 -18.76
N GLY A 165 -3.69 -13.61 -18.80
CA GLY A 165 -4.01 -15.03 -18.62
C GLY A 165 -4.20 -15.48 -17.17
N TYR A 166 -4.08 -14.59 -16.18
CA TYR A 166 -4.17 -14.93 -14.75
C TYR A 166 -5.45 -15.71 -14.41
N VAL A 167 -6.63 -15.24 -14.85
CA VAL A 167 -7.92 -15.84 -14.49
C VAL A 167 -8.05 -17.26 -15.07
N ARG A 168 -7.50 -17.50 -16.26
CA ARG A 168 -7.43 -18.83 -16.87
C ARG A 168 -6.57 -19.78 -16.03
N ALA A 169 -5.36 -19.35 -15.68
CA ALA A 169 -4.46 -20.14 -14.83
C ALA A 169 -5.05 -20.41 -13.43
N LEU A 170 -5.83 -19.44 -12.90
CA LEU A 170 -6.56 -19.64 -11.65
C LEU A 170 -7.64 -20.72 -11.81
N ALA A 171 -8.41 -20.68 -12.89
CA ALA A 171 -9.45 -21.69 -13.15
C ALA A 171 -8.88 -23.10 -13.26
N GLU A 172 -7.74 -23.27 -13.96
CA GLU A 172 -7.01 -24.53 -14.04
C GLU A 172 -6.55 -25.02 -12.66
N ALA A 173 -6.10 -24.10 -11.80
CA ALA A 173 -5.63 -24.42 -10.45
C ALA A 173 -6.78 -24.78 -9.48
N THR A 174 -7.98 -24.22 -9.68
CA THR A 174 -9.16 -24.45 -8.82
C THR A 174 -10.12 -25.49 -9.39
N GLY A 175 -9.90 -25.99 -10.61
CA GLY A 175 -10.81 -26.90 -11.30
C GLY A 175 -12.13 -26.27 -11.77
N GLY A 176 -12.15 -24.95 -11.96
CA GLY A 176 -13.34 -24.21 -12.37
C GLY A 176 -13.46 -24.06 -13.89
N VAL A 177 -14.68 -23.78 -14.38
CA VAL A 177 -14.94 -23.55 -15.81
C VAL A 177 -14.61 -22.10 -16.16
N TYR A 178 -13.56 -21.90 -16.95
CA TYR A 178 -13.13 -20.58 -17.43
C TYR A 178 -13.95 -20.10 -18.62
N ARG A 179 -14.39 -18.84 -18.57
CA ARG A 179 -14.97 -18.12 -19.71
C ARG A 179 -14.31 -16.76 -19.87
N GLU A 180 -13.69 -16.57 -21.03
CA GLU A 180 -13.09 -15.29 -21.43
C GLU A 180 -14.17 -14.31 -21.88
N ALA A 181 -14.00 -13.03 -21.52
CA ALA A 181 -14.87 -11.93 -21.93
C ALA A 181 -16.36 -12.27 -21.81
N ALA A 182 -16.77 -12.71 -20.63
CA ALA A 182 -18.15 -13.14 -20.38
C ALA A 182 -19.13 -12.01 -20.74
N PRO A 183 -20.14 -12.27 -21.60
CA PRO A 183 -21.13 -11.27 -21.94
C PRO A 183 -22.11 -11.09 -20.79
N ASP A 184 -22.63 -9.88 -20.66
CA ASP A 184 -23.70 -9.52 -19.72
C ASP A 184 -23.42 -9.88 -18.25
N VAL A 185 -22.22 -9.57 -17.76
CA VAL A 185 -21.81 -9.76 -16.38
C VAL A 185 -21.30 -8.47 -15.76
N GLY A 186 -21.48 -8.35 -14.45
CA GLY A 186 -20.95 -7.27 -13.63
C GLY A 186 -19.77 -7.67 -12.78
N ILE A 187 -19.17 -6.67 -12.13
CA ILE A 187 -18.15 -6.87 -11.09
C ILE A 187 -18.75 -7.44 -9.81
N VAL A 188 -20.05 -7.25 -9.58
CA VAL A 188 -20.82 -7.92 -8.52
C VAL A 188 -21.97 -8.72 -9.13
N ALA A 189 -22.44 -9.74 -8.41
CA ALA A 189 -23.59 -10.53 -8.85
C ALA A 189 -24.92 -9.78 -8.67
N SER A 190 -25.08 -9.11 -7.53
CA SER A 190 -26.22 -8.26 -7.20
C SER A 190 -25.75 -7.25 -6.14
N LEU A 191 -26.22 -6.01 -6.24
CA LEU A 191 -26.02 -5.00 -5.21
C LEU A 191 -26.75 -5.33 -3.91
N ASP A 192 -27.73 -6.24 -3.93
CA ASP A 192 -28.49 -6.60 -2.73
C ASP A 192 -27.60 -7.29 -1.68
N ALA A 193 -26.53 -7.96 -2.12
CA ALA A 193 -25.51 -8.52 -1.25
C ALA A 193 -24.83 -7.46 -0.36
N LEU A 194 -24.85 -6.20 -0.81
CA LEU A 194 -24.22 -5.06 -0.15
C LEU A 194 -25.14 -4.33 0.84
N HIS A 195 -26.42 -4.71 0.94
CA HIS A 195 -27.36 -4.11 1.87
C HIS A 195 -26.83 -4.08 3.31
N GLY A 196 -27.02 -2.95 3.99
CA GLY A 196 -26.68 -2.78 5.40
C GLY A 196 -27.12 -1.42 5.94
N PRO A 197 -26.77 -1.09 7.19
CA PRO A 197 -27.24 0.13 7.86
C PRO A 197 -26.93 1.43 7.13
N ASP A 198 -25.88 1.46 6.32
CA ASP A 198 -25.38 2.65 5.62
C ASP A 198 -25.67 2.65 4.11
N PHE A 199 -26.37 1.63 3.61
CA PHE A 199 -26.61 1.43 2.19
C PHE A 199 -27.87 0.61 1.91
N ASP A 200 -28.80 1.23 1.18
CA ASP A 200 -30.00 0.58 0.66
C ASP A 200 -29.88 0.41 -0.87
N PRO A 201 -29.74 -0.83 -1.38
CA PRO A 201 -29.68 -1.11 -2.80
C PRO A 201 -30.90 -0.64 -3.59
N ALA A 202 -32.07 -0.50 -2.97
CA ALA A 202 -33.30 -0.07 -3.63
C ALA A 202 -33.31 1.45 -3.90
N ALA A 203 -32.52 2.22 -3.14
CA ALA A 203 -32.39 3.66 -3.30
C ALA A 203 -31.33 4.07 -4.33
N VAL A 204 -30.65 3.11 -4.96
CA VAL A 204 -29.62 3.36 -5.97
C VAL A 204 -30.25 3.64 -7.33
N ASP A 205 -29.71 4.63 -8.03
CA ASP A 205 -30.11 4.95 -9.40
C ASP A 205 -30.00 3.70 -10.30
N PRO A 206 -31.03 3.35 -11.09
CA PRO A 206 -31.02 2.15 -11.92
C PRO A 206 -29.82 2.03 -12.86
N LEU A 207 -29.29 3.15 -13.37
CA LEU A 207 -28.11 3.15 -14.24
C LEU A 207 -26.83 2.81 -13.47
N VAL A 208 -26.72 3.25 -12.21
CA VAL A 208 -25.62 2.88 -11.32
C VAL A 208 -25.70 1.40 -10.97
N ARG A 209 -26.90 0.90 -10.63
CA ARG A 209 -27.12 -0.53 -10.38
C ARG A 209 -26.74 -1.38 -11.59
N GLU A 210 -27.23 -1.02 -12.77
CA GLU A 210 -26.92 -1.71 -14.02
C GLU A 210 -25.41 -1.75 -14.28
N PHE A 211 -24.69 -0.66 -14.00
CA PHE A 211 -23.23 -0.65 -14.17
C PHE A 211 -22.50 -1.65 -13.28
N TYR A 212 -22.91 -1.80 -12.02
CA TYR A 212 -22.27 -2.73 -11.10
C TYR A 212 -22.61 -4.20 -11.42
N GLU A 213 -23.86 -4.47 -11.79
CA GLU A 213 -24.39 -5.82 -12.06
C GLU A 213 -24.16 -6.29 -13.50
N HIS A 214 -23.95 -5.36 -14.44
CA HIS A 214 -23.75 -5.61 -15.88
C HIS A 214 -22.64 -4.75 -16.48
N THR A 215 -21.52 -4.61 -15.79
CA THR A 215 -20.35 -3.80 -16.18
C THR A 215 -19.89 -4.04 -17.62
N THR A 216 -20.00 -5.26 -18.16
CA THR A 216 -19.59 -5.54 -19.55
C THR A 216 -20.43 -4.84 -20.61
N ARG A 217 -21.61 -4.32 -20.28
CA ARG A 217 -22.44 -3.45 -21.15
C ARG A 217 -21.86 -2.05 -21.33
N PHE A 218 -20.85 -1.66 -20.55
CA PHE A 218 -20.31 -0.31 -20.54
C PHE A 218 -18.87 -0.22 -21.05
N THR A 219 -18.52 0.94 -21.60
CA THR A 219 -17.17 1.40 -21.88
C THR A 219 -16.78 2.46 -20.87
N LEU A 220 -15.50 2.49 -20.48
CA LEU A 220 -14.98 3.41 -19.48
C LEU A 220 -13.80 4.18 -20.04
N ASP A 221 -13.95 5.49 -20.12
CA ASP A 221 -12.86 6.41 -20.40
C ASP A 221 -12.30 6.95 -19.09
N ILE A 222 -10.98 6.99 -18.96
CA ILE A 222 -10.30 7.30 -17.69
C ILE A 222 -9.42 8.53 -17.88
N VAL A 223 -9.57 9.53 -17.02
CA VAL A 223 -8.69 10.70 -16.97
C VAL A 223 -7.96 10.70 -15.63
N PRO A 224 -6.66 10.34 -15.60
CA PRO A 224 -5.88 10.33 -14.37
C PRO A 224 -5.42 11.74 -13.98
N ARG A 225 -5.78 12.19 -12.78
CA ARG A 225 -5.31 13.44 -12.16
C ARG A 225 -4.32 13.15 -11.04
N TRP A 226 -3.04 13.18 -11.37
CA TRP A 226 -1.93 13.00 -10.43
C TRP A 226 -1.55 14.31 -9.73
N ARG A 227 -1.27 14.25 -8.43
CA ARG A 227 -0.64 15.37 -7.73
C ARG A 227 0.85 15.48 -8.09
N PRO A 228 1.39 16.70 -8.24
CA PRO A 228 2.77 16.89 -8.69
C PRO A 228 3.83 16.22 -7.79
N TRP A 229 3.59 16.17 -6.48
CA TRP A 229 4.55 15.65 -5.51
C TRP A 229 4.81 14.13 -5.62
N VAL A 230 3.88 13.37 -6.20
CA VAL A 230 4.01 11.90 -6.34
C VAL A 230 4.77 11.47 -7.59
N ARG A 231 4.80 12.31 -8.63
CA ARG A 231 5.38 11.97 -9.93
C ARG A 231 6.77 11.31 -9.86
N PRO A 232 7.78 11.86 -9.14
CA PRO A 232 9.12 11.26 -9.12
C PRO A 232 9.14 9.88 -8.45
N GLY A 233 8.42 9.72 -7.33
CA GLY A 233 8.35 8.44 -6.61
C GLY A 233 7.60 7.38 -7.42
N TYR A 234 6.52 7.77 -8.11
CA TYR A 234 5.74 6.85 -8.92
C TYR A 234 6.48 6.38 -10.17
N LEU A 235 7.31 7.22 -10.81
CA LEU A 235 8.17 6.77 -11.93
C LEU A 235 9.11 5.64 -11.51
N LEU A 236 9.71 5.76 -10.33
CA LEU A 236 10.57 4.73 -9.76
C LEU A 236 9.77 3.45 -9.42
N TYR A 237 8.64 3.60 -8.72
CA TYR A 237 7.73 2.49 -8.41
C TYR A 237 7.25 1.77 -9.68
N ARG A 238 6.84 2.52 -10.70
CA ARG A 238 6.35 1.98 -11.97
C ARG A 238 7.40 1.09 -12.64
N THR A 239 8.65 1.54 -12.63
CA THR A 239 9.76 0.86 -13.31
C THR A 239 10.25 -0.35 -12.53
N LEU A 240 10.38 -0.23 -11.21
CA LEU A 240 10.99 -1.28 -10.38
C LEU A 240 9.99 -2.31 -9.85
N VAL A 241 8.71 -1.94 -9.76
CA VAL A 241 7.68 -2.75 -9.10
C VAL A 241 6.51 -3.02 -10.02
N ALA A 242 5.81 -1.98 -10.51
CA ALA A 242 4.54 -2.16 -11.22
C ALA A 242 4.70 -2.96 -12.53
N ARG A 243 5.61 -2.54 -13.42
CA ARG A 243 5.85 -3.21 -14.70
C ARG A 243 6.40 -4.63 -14.56
N PRO A 244 7.43 -4.90 -13.74
CA PRO A 244 7.91 -6.27 -13.52
C PRO A 244 6.86 -7.22 -12.93
N LEU A 245 5.90 -6.70 -12.14
CA LEU A 245 4.82 -7.51 -11.55
C LEU A 245 3.60 -7.66 -12.46
N GLY A 246 3.39 -6.77 -13.43
CA GLY A 246 2.17 -6.73 -14.25
C GLY A 246 0.94 -6.17 -13.53
N GLN A 247 1.15 -5.41 -12.43
CA GLN A 247 0.07 -4.88 -11.59
C GLN A 247 0.26 -3.40 -11.30
N ALA A 248 -0.86 -2.70 -11.08
CA ALA A 248 -0.91 -1.28 -10.68
C ALA A 248 -0.13 -0.32 -11.60
N ASN A 249 -0.07 -0.62 -12.91
CA ASN A 249 0.62 0.20 -13.92
C ASN A 249 -0.33 1.30 -14.47
N VAL A 250 -0.85 2.14 -13.57
CA VAL A 250 -1.80 3.21 -13.91
C VAL A 250 -1.16 4.27 -14.82
N PRO A 251 -1.85 4.75 -15.88
CA PRO A 251 -1.31 5.75 -16.79
C PRO A 251 -0.95 7.06 -16.08
N MET A 252 0.20 7.64 -16.42
CA MET A 252 0.65 8.92 -15.84
C MET A 252 0.31 10.13 -16.71
N ASN A 253 0.13 9.90 -18.01
CA ASN A 253 -0.06 10.95 -19.00
C ASN A 253 -1.38 10.76 -19.73
N LEU A 254 -2.02 11.88 -20.09
CA LEU A 254 -3.25 11.88 -20.88
C LEU A 254 -3.08 11.13 -22.21
N ARG A 255 -1.88 11.17 -22.81
CA ARG A 255 -1.55 10.39 -24.02
C ARG A 255 -1.59 8.87 -23.81
N GLU A 256 -1.13 8.37 -22.65
CA GLU A 256 -1.23 6.94 -22.29
C GLU A 256 -2.68 6.55 -21.98
N ALA A 257 -3.45 7.46 -21.37
CA ALA A 257 -4.89 7.25 -21.17
C ALA A 257 -5.67 7.26 -22.51
N GLN A 258 -5.20 8.02 -23.50
CA GLN A 258 -5.76 8.12 -24.85
C GLN A 258 -5.38 6.94 -25.77
N GLN A 259 -4.42 6.08 -25.40
CA GLN A 259 -4.03 4.91 -26.20
C GLN A 259 -5.09 3.80 -26.26
N GLY A 260 -6.25 4.01 -25.61
CA GLY A 260 -7.32 3.03 -25.51
C GLY A 260 -7.00 1.95 -24.48
N VAL A 261 -8.01 1.55 -23.72
CA VAL A 261 -7.91 0.49 -22.72
C VAL A 261 -8.84 -0.64 -23.15
N HIS A 262 -8.28 -1.84 -23.37
CA HIS A 262 -9.10 -3.04 -23.46
C HIS A 262 -9.51 -3.46 -22.06
N SER A 263 -10.81 -3.51 -21.83
CA SER A 263 -11.42 -3.88 -20.56
C SER A 263 -12.33 -5.07 -20.77
N ARG A 264 -12.07 -6.18 -20.09
CA ARG A 264 -12.92 -7.38 -20.12
C ARG A 264 -13.06 -8.00 -18.75
N ILE A 265 -14.15 -8.71 -18.55
CA ILE A 265 -14.37 -9.52 -17.35
C ILE A 265 -14.31 -10.98 -17.77
N ASP A 266 -13.37 -11.70 -17.18
CA ASP A 266 -13.24 -13.14 -17.31
C ASP A 266 -13.88 -13.78 -16.06
N THR A 267 -14.61 -14.88 -16.24
CA THR A 267 -15.33 -15.54 -15.15
C THR A 267 -14.85 -16.96 -14.95
N ILE A 268 -14.88 -17.41 -13.70
CA ILE A 268 -14.75 -18.81 -13.32
C ILE A 268 -16.08 -19.24 -12.72
N SER A 269 -16.69 -20.27 -13.29
CA SER A 269 -17.89 -20.89 -12.75
C SER A 269 -17.54 -22.20 -12.05
N ASP A 270 -18.31 -22.51 -11.02
CA ASP A 270 -18.34 -23.83 -10.41
C ASP A 270 -18.87 -24.85 -11.44
N PRO A 271 -18.20 -26.01 -11.61
CA PRO A 271 -18.54 -26.97 -12.66
C PRO A 271 -19.91 -27.63 -12.44
N ASP A 272 -20.36 -27.77 -11.19
CA ASP A 272 -21.57 -28.50 -10.85
C ASP A 272 -22.81 -27.60 -10.85
N THR A 273 -22.66 -26.38 -10.32
CA THR A 273 -23.77 -25.42 -10.16
C THR A 273 -23.86 -24.41 -11.30
N ALA A 274 -22.83 -24.31 -12.14
CA ALA A 274 -22.64 -23.27 -13.16
C ALA A 274 -22.62 -21.82 -12.62
N VAL A 275 -22.70 -21.63 -11.29
CA VAL A 275 -22.68 -20.32 -10.64
C VAL A 275 -21.30 -19.70 -10.78
N VAL A 276 -21.25 -18.42 -11.16
CA VAL A 276 -20.00 -17.66 -11.28
C VAL A 276 -19.42 -17.42 -9.88
N SER A 277 -18.38 -18.17 -9.55
CA SER A 277 -17.65 -18.09 -8.27
C SER A 277 -16.65 -16.93 -8.26
N THR A 278 -16.01 -16.65 -9.40
CA THR A 278 -14.95 -15.63 -9.51
C THR A 278 -15.16 -14.72 -10.71
N ARG A 279 -14.99 -13.41 -10.51
CA ARG A 279 -15.06 -12.37 -11.54
C ARG A 279 -13.72 -11.64 -11.58
N GLY A 280 -12.93 -11.86 -12.64
CA GLY A 280 -11.66 -11.19 -12.86
C GLY A 280 -11.81 -10.04 -13.84
N TRP A 281 -11.70 -8.81 -13.37
CA TRP A 281 -11.65 -7.64 -14.23
C TRP A 281 -10.22 -7.37 -14.68
N ILE A 282 -9.99 -7.53 -15.98
CA ILE A 282 -8.69 -7.34 -16.61
C ILE A 282 -8.75 -6.07 -17.44
N ARG A 283 -7.75 -5.20 -17.23
CA ARG A 283 -7.52 -4.03 -18.09
C ARG A 283 -6.11 -4.08 -18.65
N SER A 284 -5.98 -3.86 -19.95
CA SER A 284 -4.70 -3.77 -20.66
C SER A 284 -4.67 -2.58 -21.62
N TYR A 285 -3.47 -2.10 -21.94
CA TYR A 285 -3.29 -1.09 -22.98
C TYR A 285 -3.67 -1.69 -24.34
N ALA A 286 -4.51 -0.98 -25.11
CA ALA A 286 -5.01 -1.53 -26.37
C ALA A 286 -3.92 -1.74 -27.43
N THR A 287 -2.88 -0.89 -27.40
CA THR A 287 -1.78 -0.92 -28.36
C THR A 287 -0.74 -2.01 -28.08
N THR A 288 -0.40 -2.24 -26.81
CA THR A 288 0.67 -3.17 -26.41
C THR A 288 0.16 -4.49 -25.84
N GLY A 289 -1.10 -4.55 -25.43
CA GLY A 289 -1.66 -5.69 -24.68
C GLY A 289 -1.10 -5.81 -23.25
N GLU A 290 -0.21 -4.91 -22.82
CA GLU A 290 0.35 -4.94 -21.46
C GLU A 290 -0.76 -4.73 -20.43
N PRO A 291 -0.83 -5.55 -19.37
CA PRO A 291 -1.80 -5.38 -18.30
C PRO A 291 -1.54 -4.08 -17.53
N ILE A 292 -2.62 -3.34 -17.31
CA ILE A 292 -2.68 -2.21 -16.39
C ILE A 292 -2.88 -2.75 -14.98
N TYR A 293 -3.88 -3.61 -14.81
CA TYR A 293 -4.10 -4.43 -13.63
C TYR A 293 -5.06 -5.59 -13.93
N VAL A 294 -5.01 -6.60 -13.07
CA VAL A 294 -6.01 -7.65 -12.92
C VAL A 294 -6.55 -7.59 -11.50
N GLY A 295 -7.87 -7.43 -11.36
CA GLY A 295 -8.55 -7.40 -10.07
C GLY A 295 -9.63 -8.47 -9.99
N VAL A 296 -9.63 -9.25 -8.91
CA VAL A 296 -10.68 -10.23 -8.64
C VAL A 296 -11.70 -9.63 -7.68
N TYR A 297 -12.94 -9.51 -8.13
CA TYR A 297 -14.02 -8.93 -7.34
C TYR A 297 -14.81 -10.03 -6.63
N THR A 298 -14.97 -9.86 -5.33
CA THR A 298 -15.82 -10.69 -4.48
C THR A 298 -16.70 -9.82 -3.61
N THR A 299 -17.84 -10.37 -3.20
CA THR A 299 -18.71 -9.76 -2.20
C THR A 299 -18.87 -10.73 -1.05
N TYR A 300 -18.86 -10.21 0.17
CA TYR A 300 -19.15 -11.02 1.34
C TYR A 300 -19.93 -10.20 2.35
N ARG A 301 -20.54 -10.88 3.32
CA ARG A 301 -21.27 -10.26 4.42
C ARG A 301 -20.56 -10.54 5.73
N HIS A 302 -20.53 -9.56 6.61
CA HIS A 302 -20.07 -9.69 7.98
C HIS A 302 -20.97 -8.85 8.87
N ASP A 303 -21.53 -9.49 9.89
CA ASP A 303 -22.61 -8.95 10.70
C ASP A 303 -23.81 -8.51 9.83
N ASP A 304 -24.28 -7.27 9.99
CA ASP A 304 -25.39 -6.71 9.23
C ASP A 304 -24.97 -5.98 7.94
N ARG A 305 -23.67 -6.03 7.58
CA ARG A 305 -23.08 -5.26 6.48
C ARG A 305 -22.56 -6.15 5.36
N GLY A 306 -22.77 -5.70 4.12
CA GLY A 306 -22.11 -6.26 2.94
C GLY A 306 -20.88 -5.44 2.54
N TYR A 307 -19.89 -6.11 1.97
CA TYR A 307 -18.62 -5.52 1.53
C TYR A 307 -18.29 -5.96 0.11
N VAL A 308 -17.56 -5.11 -0.60
CA VAL A 308 -16.89 -5.47 -1.86
C VAL A 308 -15.41 -5.60 -1.58
N SER A 309 -14.81 -6.75 -1.88
CA SER A 309 -13.37 -6.94 -1.84
C SER A 309 -12.82 -7.08 -3.24
N VAL A 310 -11.72 -6.40 -3.51
CA VAL A 310 -10.99 -6.46 -4.77
C VAL A 310 -9.59 -6.97 -4.48
N GLY A 311 -9.32 -8.20 -4.91
CA GLY A 311 -8.00 -8.82 -4.80
C GLY A 311 -7.13 -8.51 -6.00
N PHE A 312 -5.98 -7.88 -5.76
CA PHE A 312 -4.94 -7.70 -6.75
C PHE A 312 -3.86 -8.77 -6.51
N PRO A 313 -3.87 -9.88 -7.29
CA PRO A 313 -2.91 -10.95 -7.12
C PRO A 313 -1.47 -10.45 -7.31
N LEU A 314 -0.56 -10.97 -6.50
CA LEU A 314 0.88 -10.74 -6.54
C LEU A 314 1.60 -12.10 -6.47
N PRO A 315 2.89 -12.21 -6.84
CA PRO A 315 3.63 -13.45 -6.68
C PRO A 315 3.62 -13.92 -5.21
N GLN A 316 3.00 -15.08 -4.96
CA GLN A 316 2.85 -15.67 -3.61
C GLN A 316 2.18 -14.75 -2.56
N ALA A 317 1.44 -13.73 -3.02
CA ALA A 317 0.77 -12.77 -2.17
C ALA A 317 -0.49 -12.21 -2.85
N ASN A 318 -1.28 -11.46 -2.10
CA ASN A 318 -2.39 -10.68 -2.63
C ASN A 318 -2.44 -9.32 -1.95
N PHE A 319 -2.68 -8.27 -2.73
CA PHE A 319 -3.07 -6.97 -2.20
C PHE A 319 -4.58 -6.82 -2.33
N THR A 320 -5.32 -6.86 -1.22
CA THR A 320 -6.78 -6.76 -1.21
C THR A 320 -7.21 -5.36 -0.78
N ALA A 321 -8.14 -4.76 -1.52
CA ALA A 321 -8.91 -3.60 -1.06
C ALA A 321 -10.31 -4.04 -0.67
N THR A 322 -10.71 -3.82 0.58
CA THR A 322 -12.06 -4.11 1.07
C THR A 322 -12.79 -2.81 1.34
N LEU A 323 -13.93 -2.66 0.66
CA LEU A 323 -14.68 -1.42 0.57
C LEU A 323 -16.09 -1.61 1.14
N ALA A 324 -16.50 -0.64 1.95
CA ALA A 324 -17.88 -0.56 2.41
C ALA A 324 -18.70 0.33 1.46
N PRO A 325 -19.93 -0.08 1.13
CA PRO A 325 -20.88 0.75 0.40
C PRO A 325 -21.42 1.86 1.31
N ARG A 326 -21.64 3.04 0.73
CA ARG A 326 -22.25 4.20 1.36
C ARG A 326 -23.25 4.81 0.39
N GLN A 327 -24.46 5.05 0.88
CA GLN A 327 -25.49 5.76 0.13
C GLN A 327 -25.02 7.18 -0.21
N ARG A 328 -25.28 7.63 -1.43
CA ARG A 328 -25.16 9.04 -1.80
C ARG A 328 -26.55 9.69 -1.93
N PRO A 329 -26.67 11.00 -1.62
CA PRO A 329 -27.95 11.71 -1.74
C PRO A 329 -28.51 11.78 -3.18
N ASP A 330 -27.64 11.65 -4.19
CA ASP A 330 -27.99 11.72 -5.61
C ASP A 330 -28.36 10.36 -6.22
N GLY A 331 -28.62 9.35 -5.38
CA GLY A 331 -28.86 7.97 -5.84
C GLY A 331 -27.59 7.24 -6.30
N GLY A 332 -26.41 7.88 -6.22
CA GLY A 332 -25.14 7.23 -6.49
C GLY A 332 -24.70 6.25 -5.38
N LEU A 333 -23.62 5.55 -5.65
CA LEU A 333 -22.96 4.62 -4.73
C LEU A 333 -21.52 5.07 -4.48
N ARG A 334 -21.16 5.21 -3.21
CA ARG A 334 -19.76 5.35 -2.79
C ARG A 334 -19.25 4.02 -2.22
N LEU A 335 -18.15 3.51 -2.76
CA LEU A 335 -17.37 2.44 -2.14
C LEU A 335 -16.13 3.06 -1.49
N THR A 336 -15.92 2.84 -0.20
CA THR A 336 -14.77 3.42 0.51
C THR A 336 -14.02 2.41 1.37
N SER A 337 -12.71 2.54 1.38
CA SER A 337 -11.82 1.77 2.26
C SER A 337 -11.66 2.42 3.64
N ARG A 338 -12.37 3.53 3.91
CA ARG A 338 -12.37 4.22 5.20
C ARG A 338 -13.66 3.91 5.94
N GLY A 339 -13.52 3.62 7.23
CA GLY A 339 -14.64 3.39 8.11
C GLY A 339 -14.33 2.31 9.13
N ASP A 340 -15.36 1.96 9.87
CA ASP A 340 -15.29 0.91 10.88
C ASP A 340 -15.49 -0.48 10.25
N GLY A 341 -15.26 -1.51 11.05
CA GLY A 341 -15.40 -2.90 10.63
C GLY A 341 -14.18 -3.38 9.85
N GLN A 342 -14.40 -3.97 8.67
CA GLN A 342 -13.37 -4.69 7.93
C GLN A 342 -12.82 -3.93 6.71
N THR A 343 -13.20 -2.66 6.53
CA THR A 343 -12.69 -1.83 5.42
C THR A 343 -11.20 -1.57 5.54
N GLY A 344 -10.50 -1.56 4.40
CA GLY A 344 -9.09 -1.23 4.39
C GLY A 344 -8.33 -1.91 3.25
N HIS A 345 -7.02 -1.73 3.27
CA HIS A 345 -6.10 -2.38 2.34
C HIS A 345 -5.24 -3.38 3.07
N TYR A 346 -5.06 -4.55 2.48
CA TYR A 346 -4.40 -5.67 3.11
C TYR A 346 -3.37 -6.27 2.17
N LEU A 347 -2.12 -6.38 2.61
CA LEU A 347 -1.09 -7.15 1.93
C LEU A 347 -0.95 -8.49 2.64
N SER A 348 -1.31 -9.57 1.95
CA SER A 348 -1.34 -10.92 2.52
C SER A 348 -0.37 -11.82 1.78
N TYR A 349 0.60 -12.36 2.51
CA TYR A 349 1.39 -13.50 2.05
C TYR A 349 0.56 -14.77 2.21
N ILE A 350 0.62 -15.66 1.22
CA ILE A 350 -0.12 -16.91 1.19
C ILE A 350 0.89 -18.06 1.25
N ASP A 351 0.84 -18.88 2.31
CA ASP A 351 1.72 -20.04 2.43
C ASP A 351 1.42 -21.06 1.32
N PRO A 352 2.42 -21.52 0.55
CA PRO A 352 2.20 -22.40 -0.59
C PRO A 352 1.69 -23.79 -0.20
N THR A 353 1.96 -24.23 1.03
CA THR A 353 1.60 -25.56 1.52
C THR A 353 0.35 -25.52 2.38
N SER A 354 0.34 -24.72 3.45
CA SER A 354 -0.81 -24.69 4.38
C SER A 354 -1.95 -23.80 3.90
N ARG A 355 -1.68 -22.91 2.93
CA ARG A 355 -2.61 -21.84 2.49
C ARG A 355 -2.94 -20.81 3.57
N ASP A 356 -2.22 -20.83 4.70
CA ASP A 356 -2.40 -19.84 5.75
C ASP A 356 -1.92 -18.46 5.29
N LEU A 357 -2.59 -17.44 5.80
CA LEU A 357 -2.34 -16.05 5.49
C LEU A 357 -1.52 -15.39 6.58
N SER A 358 -0.50 -14.62 6.16
CA SER A 358 0.14 -13.62 7.01
C SER A 358 -0.17 -12.24 6.45
N THR A 359 -0.98 -11.48 7.17
CA THR A 359 -1.69 -10.31 6.65
C THR A 359 -1.28 -9.03 7.38
N LEU A 360 -0.85 -8.06 6.59
CA LEU A 360 -0.57 -6.69 7.00
C LEU A 360 -1.71 -5.77 6.55
N ALA A 361 -2.31 -5.01 7.46
CA ALA A 361 -3.16 -3.87 7.08
C ALA A 361 -2.30 -2.68 6.72
N VAL A 362 -2.64 -1.98 5.65
CA VAL A 362 -1.93 -0.82 5.09
C VAL A 362 -2.78 0.44 5.28
N HIS A 363 -2.92 0.87 6.53
CA HIS A 363 -3.70 2.06 6.95
C HIS A 363 -3.30 3.35 6.23
N GLY A 364 -2.04 3.43 5.82
CA GLY A 364 -1.54 4.58 5.07
C GLY A 364 -2.13 4.71 3.68
N PHE A 365 -2.81 3.70 3.14
CA PHE A 365 -3.42 3.76 1.81
C PHE A 365 -4.94 3.69 1.95
N THR A 366 -5.63 4.68 1.39
CA THR A 366 -7.10 4.71 1.41
C THR A 366 -7.66 5.13 0.07
N GLU A 367 -8.84 4.61 -0.24
CA GLU A 367 -9.54 4.93 -1.48
C GLU A 367 -11.04 5.19 -1.26
N SER A 368 -11.60 5.96 -2.19
CA SER A 368 -13.04 6.20 -2.30
C SER A 368 -13.40 6.21 -3.78
N LEU A 369 -14.30 5.33 -4.19
CA LEU A 369 -14.89 5.27 -5.52
C LEU A 369 -16.32 5.75 -5.44
N ASP A 370 -16.60 6.90 -6.02
CA ASP A 370 -17.92 7.50 -6.16
C ASP A 370 -18.46 7.23 -7.55
N VAL A 371 -19.57 6.50 -7.69
CA VAL A 371 -20.27 6.29 -8.97
C VAL A 371 -21.63 6.95 -8.89
N TYR A 372 -21.94 7.82 -9.84
CA TYR A 372 -23.15 8.65 -9.81
C TYR A 372 -23.59 9.06 -11.21
N VAL A 373 -24.85 9.49 -11.33
CA VAL A 373 -25.39 10.04 -12.58
C VAL A 373 -25.43 11.56 -12.47
N THR A 374 -24.92 12.25 -13.48
CA THR A 374 -25.01 13.70 -13.58
C THR A 374 -25.38 14.10 -15.00
N ALA A 375 -26.40 14.94 -15.16
CA ALA A 375 -26.92 15.35 -16.48
C ALA A 375 -27.21 14.16 -17.42
N GLY A 376 -27.72 13.04 -16.87
CA GLY A 376 -28.02 11.82 -17.62
C GLY A 376 -26.81 10.97 -18.01
N GLU A 377 -25.59 11.39 -17.66
CA GLU A 377 -24.37 10.62 -17.91
C GLU A 377 -23.90 9.91 -16.65
N LEU A 378 -23.50 8.65 -16.79
CA LEU A 378 -22.87 7.89 -15.70
C LEU A 378 -21.39 8.29 -15.57
N ARG A 379 -21.01 8.70 -14.37
CA ARG A 379 -19.64 9.12 -14.05
C ARG A 379 -19.13 8.39 -12.82
N ALA A 380 -17.82 8.33 -12.69
CA ALA A 380 -17.21 7.92 -11.45
C ALA A 380 -15.96 8.73 -11.10
N ASP A 381 -15.76 8.99 -9.82
CA ASP A 381 -14.55 9.60 -9.29
C ASP A 381 -13.90 8.64 -8.30
N HIS A 382 -12.68 8.20 -8.60
CA HIS A 382 -11.93 7.29 -7.75
C HIS A 382 -10.72 8.01 -7.15
N ALA A 383 -10.86 8.41 -5.90
CA ALA A 383 -9.85 9.18 -5.18
C ALA A 383 -8.99 8.26 -4.29
N PHE A 384 -7.68 8.40 -4.44
CA PHE A 384 -6.67 7.70 -3.63
C PHE A 384 -5.89 8.67 -2.77
N THR A 385 -5.64 8.26 -1.54
CA THR A 385 -4.91 9.03 -0.53
C THR A 385 -3.82 8.13 0.07
N LEU A 386 -2.62 8.69 0.19
CA LEU A 386 -1.47 8.04 0.78
C LEU A 386 -1.00 8.88 1.98
N PHE A 387 -0.94 8.26 3.16
CA PHE A 387 -0.60 8.87 4.45
C PHE A 387 -1.46 10.10 4.81
N GLY A 388 -2.73 10.10 4.39
CA GLY A 388 -3.66 11.23 4.58
C GLY A 388 -3.56 12.31 3.49
N LEU A 389 -2.59 12.22 2.58
CA LEU A 389 -2.42 13.16 1.47
C LEU A 389 -3.05 12.61 0.18
N PRO A 390 -4.01 13.32 -0.45
CA PRO A 390 -4.51 12.95 -1.76
C PRO A 390 -3.36 12.91 -2.76
N PHE A 391 -3.30 11.87 -3.60
CA PHE A 391 -2.24 11.77 -4.60
C PHE A 391 -2.71 11.48 -6.02
N LEU A 392 -3.85 10.80 -6.16
CA LEU A 392 -4.42 10.43 -7.45
C LEU A 392 -5.93 10.51 -7.37
N THR A 393 -6.55 11.08 -8.41
CA THR A 393 -7.98 10.93 -8.68
C THR A 393 -8.12 10.42 -10.10
N LEU A 394 -8.88 9.34 -10.29
CA LEU A 394 -9.25 8.84 -11.60
C LEU A 394 -10.69 9.26 -11.87
N GLU A 395 -10.88 10.12 -12.86
CA GLU A 395 -12.21 10.55 -13.30
C GLU A 395 -12.63 9.65 -14.46
N TYR A 396 -13.81 9.04 -14.34
CA TYR A 396 -14.37 8.12 -15.30
C TYR A 396 -15.58 8.71 -15.98
N ARG A 397 -15.60 8.60 -17.30
CA ARG A 397 -16.83 8.71 -18.08
C ARG A 397 -17.26 7.29 -18.47
N ILE A 398 -18.48 6.93 -18.13
CA ILE A 398 -19.00 5.58 -18.34
C ILE A 398 -20.16 5.68 -19.33
N THR A 399 -20.01 5.01 -20.47
CA THR A 399 -20.98 5.04 -21.56
C THR A 399 -21.48 3.62 -21.84
N ARG A 400 -22.79 3.46 -22.11
CA ARG A 400 -23.30 2.17 -22.59
C ARG A 400 -22.69 1.89 -23.95
N LYS A 401 -22.25 0.65 -24.17
CA LYS A 401 -21.88 0.18 -25.50
C LYS A 401 -23.12 0.22 -26.40
N PRO A 402 -22.95 0.51 -27.69
CA PRO A 402 -24.02 0.26 -28.65
C PRO A 402 -24.49 -1.18 -28.49
N ALA A 403 -25.81 -1.40 -28.55
CA ALA A 403 -26.31 -2.77 -28.67
C ALA A 403 -25.61 -3.38 -29.89
N ALA A 404 -24.90 -4.48 -29.70
CA ALA A 404 -24.41 -5.23 -30.84
C ALA A 404 -25.66 -5.69 -31.61
N ASP A 405 -25.80 -5.26 -32.87
CA ASP A 405 -26.79 -5.85 -33.77
C ASP A 405 -26.57 -7.37 -33.71
N ARG A 406 -27.61 -8.07 -33.26
CA ARG A 406 -27.60 -9.50 -32.99
C ARG A 406 -27.50 -10.33 -34.27
#